data_AF-A0A098EC14-F1
#
_entry.id   AF-A0A098EC14-F1
#
_cell.length_a   1.000
_cell.length_b   1.000
_cell.length_c   1.000
_cell.angle_alpha   90.00
_cell.angle_beta   90.00
_cell.angle_gamma   90.00
#
_symmetry.space_group_name_H-M   'P 1'
#
loop_
_entity.id
_entity.type
_entity.pdbx_description
1 polymer ?
#
loop_
_entity_poly.entity_id
_entity_poly.type
_entity_poly.pdbx_seq_one_letter_code
_entity_poly.pdbx_strand_id
1 'polypeptide(L)' 'MEIVVNALDLDSMKKAMKYGIEAACTTEGITRITAGNYGGKLGKFNIHLHELFK' A
#
# COMPACT_ATOMS: atom_id res chain seq x y z
N MET A 1 -6.24 -8.73 8.24
CA MET A 1 -4.99 -9.22 7.62
C MET A 1 -4.14 -8.02 7.28
N GLU A 2 -2.82 -8.11 7.46
CA GLU A 2 -1.87 -7.07 7.09
C GLU A 2 -0.80 -7.69 6.16
N ILE A 3 -0.40 -6.95 5.13
CA ILE A 3 0.66 -7.35 4.20
C ILE A 3 1.77 -6.30 4.28
N VAL A 4 2.99 -6.74 4.59
CA VAL A 4 4.17 -5.89 4.70
C VAL A 4 5.07 -6.10 3.48
N VAL A 5 5.52 -5.01 2.87
CA VAL A 5 6.37 -5.02 1.66
C VAL A 5 7.65 -4.26 1.92
N ASN A 6 8.79 -4.89 1.60
CA ASN A 6 10.09 -4.24 1.50
C ASN A 6 10.50 -4.19 0.02
N ALA A 7 11.17 -3.11 -0.39
CA ALA A 7 11.66 -2.95 -1.75
C ALA A 7 13.02 -2.22 -1.75
N LEU A 8 13.77 -2.38 -2.84
CA LEU A 8 15.06 -1.70 -3.03
C LEU A 8 14.91 -0.19 -3.29
N ASP A 9 13.75 0.22 -3.82
CA ASP A 9 13.44 1.61 -4.14
C ASP A 9 11.94 1.91 -3.98
N LEU A 10 11.60 3.20 -4.01
CA LEU A 10 10.24 3.69 -3.79
C LEU A 10 9.28 3.37 -4.94
N ASP A 11 9.78 3.29 -6.18
CA ASP A 11 8.94 2.99 -7.35
C ASP A 11 8.49 1.53 -7.32
N SER A 12 9.43 0.62 -7.06
CA SER A 12 9.17 -0.80 -6.83
C SER A 12 8.19 -1.03 -5.68
N MET A 13 8.34 -0.29 -4.57
CA MET A 13 7.40 -0.35 -3.44
C MET A 13 5.99 0.10 -3.83
N LYS A 14 5.85 1.24 -4.54
CA LYS A 14 4.56 1.75 -5.01
C LYS A 14 3.87 0.79 -5.99
N LYS A 15 4.62 0.20 -6.92
CA LYS A 15 4.11 -0.80 -7.86
C LYS A 15 3.62 -2.05 -7.14
N ALA A 16 4.39 -2.57 -6.19
CA ALA A 16 4.00 -3.74 -5.41
C ALA A 16 2.69 -3.49 -4.62
N MET A 17 2.58 -2.33 -3.97
CA MET A 17 1.35 -1.94 -3.27
C MET A 17 0.17 -1.80 -4.24
N LYS A 18 0.35 -1.13 -5.37
CA LYS A 18 -0.70 -0.95 -6.38
C LYS A 18 -1.26 -2.29 -6.86
N TYR A 19 -0.41 -3.18 -7.37
CA TYR A 19 -0.85 -4.46 -7.92
C TYR A 19 -1.43 -5.38 -6.86
N GLY A 20 -0.88 -5.39 -5.63
CA GLY A 20 -1.44 -6.15 -4.52
C GLY A 20 -2.84 -5.68 -4.14
N ILE A 21 -3.06 -4.36 -4.13
CA ILE A 21 -4.38 -3.78 -3.85
C ILE A 21 -5.37 -4.10 -4.97
N GLU A 22 -4.98 -3.94 -6.24
CA GLU A 22 -5.82 -4.27 -7.40
C GLU A 22 -6.25 -5.75 -7.35
N ALA A 23 -5.32 -6.67 -7.05
CA ALA A 23 -5.63 -8.09 -6.91
C ALA A 23 -6.52 -8.38 -5.69
N ALA A 24 -6.34 -7.69 -4.57
CA ALA A 24 -7.20 -7.86 -3.40
C ALA A 24 -8.64 -7.40 -3.69
N CYS A 25 -8.80 -6.31 -4.44
CA CYS A 25 -10.11 -5.76 -4.79
C CYS A 25 -10.94 -6.67 -5.72
N THR A 26 -10.35 -7.65 -6.39
CA THR A 26 -11.11 -8.64 -7.20
C THR A 26 -11.60 -9.84 -6.37
N THR A 27 -11.21 -9.93 -5.10
CA THR A 27 -11.58 -11.03 -4.21
C THR A 27 -12.92 -10.74 -3.52
N GLU A 28 -13.86 -11.68 -3.61
CA GLU A 28 -15.17 -11.57 -2.96
C GLU A 28 -15.04 -11.42 -1.43
N GLY A 29 -15.85 -10.53 -0.84
CA GLY A 29 -15.88 -10.30 0.60
C GLY A 29 -14.87 -9.27 1.13
N ILE A 30 -13.95 -8.76 0.28
CA ILE A 30 -13.10 -7.62 0.65
C ILE A 30 -13.92 -6.32 0.64
N THR A 31 -13.99 -5.65 1.79
CA THR A 31 -14.82 -4.44 1.97
C THR A 31 -14.03 -3.13 2.04
N ARG A 32 -12.75 -3.19 2.43
CA ARG A 32 -11.91 -2.01 2.62
C ARG A 32 -10.43 -2.35 2.56
N ILE A 33 -9.65 -1.45 1.96
CA ILE A 33 -8.19 -1.40 2.01
C ILE A 33 -7.77 -0.15 2.78
N THR A 34 -6.78 -0.30 3.67
CA THR A 34 -6.17 0.79 4.45
C THR A 34 -4.68 0.53 4.66
N ALA A 35 -3.95 1.49 5.22
CA ALA A 35 -2.54 1.36 5.53
C ALA A 35 -2.23 1.86 6.96
N GLY A 36 -1.46 1.07 7.70
CA GLY A 36 -0.91 1.46 8.99
C GLY A 36 0.14 2.56 8.83
N ASN A 37 0.21 3.48 9.80
CA ASN A 37 1.23 4.54 9.85
C ASN A 37 1.50 4.97 11.29
N TYR A 38 2.63 5.65 11.50
CA TYR A 38 3.07 6.18 12.80
C TYR A 38 2.86 7.70 12.92
N GLY A 39 1.76 8.22 12.36
CA GLY A 39 1.45 9.66 12.36
C GLY A 39 2.43 10.52 11.55
N GLY A 40 3.18 9.91 10.63
CA GLY A 40 4.14 10.58 9.76
C GLY A 40 5.43 11.06 10.44
N LYS A 41 5.69 10.65 11.69
CA LYS A 41 6.82 11.15 12.50
C LYS A 41 8.00 10.18 12.65
N LEU A 42 7.83 8.92 12.27
CA LEU A 42 8.84 7.86 12.46
C LEU A 42 9.54 7.47 11.16
N GLY A 43 8.78 7.21 10.10
CA GLY A 43 9.30 6.77 8.81
C GLY A 43 9.70 7.93 7.91
N LYS A 44 10.72 7.73 7.07
CA LYS A 44 11.17 8.72 6.08
C LYS A 44 10.16 8.94 4.94
N PHE A 45 9.33 7.93 4.65
CA PHE A 45 8.41 7.94 3.52
C PHE A 45 6.97 7.81 4.01
N ASN A 46 6.07 8.60 3.40
CA ASN A 46 4.63 8.43 3.50
C ASN A 46 4.12 8.03 2.11
N ILE A 47 3.48 6.88 2.00
CA ILE A 47 2.89 6.39 0.76
C ILE A 47 1.38 6.50 0.88
N HIS A 48 0.80 7.50 0.23
CA HIS A 48 -0.64 7.72 0.24
C HIS A 48 -1.31 6.80 -0.78
N LEU A 49 -2.19 5.90 -0.32
CA LEU A 49 -2.84 4.90 -1.19
C LEU A 49 -3.54 5.53 -2.41
N HIS A 50 -4.18 6.68 -2.24
CA HIS A 50 -4.86 7.39 -3.32
C HIS A 50 -3.92 7.86 -4.43
N GLU A 51 -2.64 8.10 -4.14
CA GLU A 51 -1.65 8.51 -5.13
C GLU A 51 -1.15 7.35 -6.01
N LEU A 52 -1.41 6.10 -5.60
CA LEU A 52 -1.05 4.91 -6.40
C LEU A 52 -1.95 4.73 -7.64
N PHE A 53 -3.10 5.42 -7.66
CA PHE A 53 -4.15 5.29 -8.67
C PHE A 53 -4.45 6.59 -9.41
N LYS A 54 -3.59 7.60 -9.26
CA LYS A 54 -3.62 8.81 -10.08
C LYS A 54 -3.00 8.56 -11.45
#